data_AF-A0A7S0Z376-F1
#
_entry.id   AF-A0A7S0Z376-F1
#
_cell.length_a   1.000
_cell.length_b   1.000
_cell.length_c   1.000
_cell.angle_alpha   90.00
_cell.angle_beta   90.00
_cell.angle_gamma   90.00
#
_symmetry.space_group_name_H-M   'P 1'
#
loop_
_entity.id
_entity.type
_entity.pdbx_description
1 polymer ?
#
loop_
_entity_poly.entity_id
_entity_poly.type
_entity_poly.pdbx_seq_one_letter_code
_entity_poly.pdbx_strand_id
1 'polypeptide(L)'
;GRGVESGSSEFGSQANIARANVQQLLTNIATITRLSSALGGPKDTVDLRERLHRLIEESKLLSVDTKEVVKDLGSIANGGYQGGGSGNQRQRIEARKLGDEFTKTLQKFQEVVRQTLSKERESVAKAKRVTGGGDAEGAEHQRLPAG
;
A
#
# COMPACT_ATOMS: atom_id res chain seq x y z
N GLY A 1 -34.91 -7.25 27.79
CA GLY A 1 -33.79 -6.54 27.16
C GLY A 1 -33.11 -7.42 26.14
N ARG A 2 -33.40 -7.24 24.84
CA ARG A 2 -32.77 -7.99 23.72
C ARG A 2 -31.89 -7.13 22.80
N GLY A 3 -31.81 -5.81 23.01
CA GLY A 3 -31.09 -4.91 22.11
C GLY A 3 -29.57 -4.81 22.34
N VAL A 4 -29.07 -5.25 23.49
CA VAL A 4 -27.66 -5.03 23.89
C VAL A 4 -26.72 -6.12 23.36
N GLU A 5 -27.23 -7.33 23.16
CA GLU A 5 -26.44 -8.49 22.72
C GLU A 5 -26.11 -8.43 21.22
N SER A 6 -27.03 -7.94 20.40
CA SER A 6 -26.85 -7.86 18.95
C SER A 6 -25.80 -6.83 18.54
N GLY A 7 -25.80 -5.62 19.11
CA GLY A 7 -24.78 -4.59 18.83
C GLY A 7 -23.38 -4.96 19.34
N SER A 8 -23.28 -5.76 20.41
CA SER A 8 -21.99 -6.27 20.89
C SER A 8 -21.39 -7.32 19.94
N SER A 9 -22.23 -8.16 19.35
CA SER A 9 -21.80 -9.19 18.38
C SER A 9 -21.37 -8.60 17.04
N GLU A 10 -22.09 -7.59 16.54
CA GLU A 10 -21.77 -6.89 15.29
C GLU A 10 -20.47 -6.09 15.41
N PHE A 11 -20.30 -5.35 16.51
CA PHE A 11 -19.05 -4.66 16.82
C PHE A 11 -17.86 -5.62 16.81
N GLY A 12 -17.99 -6.77 17.47
CA GLY A 12 -16.93 -7.78 17.53
C GLY A 12 -16.53 -8.29 16.14
N SER A 13 -17.52 -8.55 15.28
CA SER A 13 -17.27 -8.97 13.89
C SER A 13 -16.54 -7.89 13.09
N GLN A 14 -17.03 -6.65 13.11
CA GLN A 14 -16.42 -5.52 12.41
C GLN A 14 -15.01 -5.22 12.92
N ALA A 15 -14.79 -5.29 14.23
CA ALA A 15 -13.47 -5.08 14.83
C ALA A 15 -12.46 -6.13 14.37
N ASN A 16 -12.89 -7.39 14.27
CA ASN A 16 -12.03 -8.48 13.81
C ASN A 16 -11.68 -8.35 12.33
N ILE A 17 -12.63 -7.94 11.48
CA ILE A 17 -12.37 -7.66 10.07
C ILE A 17 -11.38 -6.50 9.93
N ALA A 18 -11.60 -5.39 10.66
CA ALA A 18 -10.68 -4.24 10.64
C ALA A 18 -9.25 -4.65 11.02
N ARG A 19 -9.09 -5.43 12.10
CA ARG A 19 -7.79 -5.95 12.53
C ARG A 19 -7.11 -6.78 11.44
N ALA A 20 -7.84 -7.75 10.88
CA ALA A 20 -7.31 -8.64 9.85
C ALA A 20 -6.82 -7.83 8.64
N ASN A 21 -7.62 -6.87 8.18
CA ASN A 21 -7.26 -6.03 7.05
C ASN A 21 -6.05 -5.14 7.34
N VAL A 22 -5.96 -4.54 8.52
CA VAL A 22 -4.78 -3.74 8.93
C VAL A 22 -3.51 -4.60 8.95
N GLN A 23 -3.58 -5.82 9.49
CA GLN A 23 -2.43 -6.74 9.50
C GLN A 23 -2.04 -7.18 8.07
N GLN A 24 -3.02 -7.43 7.21
CA GLN A 24 -2.77 -7.75 5.81
C GLN A 24 -2.12 -6.57 5.07
N LEU A 25 -2.57 -5.33 5.29
CA LEU A 25 -1.92 -4.13 4.76
C LEU A 25 -0.47 -4.03 5.22
N LEU A 26 -0.18 -4.24 6.50
CA LEU A 26 1.19 -4.24 7.02
C LEU A 26 2.08 -5.28 6.33
N THR A 27 1.54 -6.47 6.07
CA THR A 27 2.23 -7.56 5.38
C THR A 27 2.51 -7.21 3.92
N ASN A 28 1.53 -6.62 3.23
CA ASN A 28 1.70 -6.15 1.86
C ASN A 28 2.74 -5.02 1.78
N ILE A 29 2.68 -4.04 2.70
CA ILE A 29 3.69 -2.97 2.80
C ILE A 29 5.10 -3.54 2.95
N ALA A 30 5.30 -4.51 3.85
CA ALA A 30 6.62 -5.14 4.04
C ALA A 30 7.11 -5.83 2.76
N THR A 31 6.21 -6.49 2.04
CA THR A 31 6.53 -7.16 0.77
C THR A 31 6.87 -6.14 -0.32
N ILE A 32 6.09 -5.07 -0.46
CA ILE A 32 6.34 -3.97 -1.41
C ILE A 32 7.70 -3.34 -1.13
N THR A 33 8.03 -3.03 0.13
CA THR A 33 9.34 -2.48 0.50
C THR A 33 10.49 -3.40 0.10
N ARG A 34 10.35 -4.71 0.33
CA ARG A 34 11.37 -5.70 -0.06
C ARG A 34 11.55 -5.75 -1.57
N LEU A 35 10.46 -5.82 -2.34
CA LEU A 35 10.53 -5.83 -3.81
C LEU A 35 11.09 -4.51 -4.35
N SER A 36 10.67 -3.37 -3.79
CA SER A 36 11.16 -2.03 -4.11
C SER A 36 12.68 -1.87 -3.89
N SER A 37 13.25 -2.57 -2.91
CA SER A 37 14.71 -2.58 -2.68
C SER A 37 15.51 -3.30 -3.77
N ALA A 38 14.87 -4.16 -4.55
CA ALA A 38 15.51 -4.88 -5.65
C ALA A 38 15.49 -4.10 -6.98
N LEU A 39 14.68 -3.04 -7.07
CA LEU A 39 14.63 -2.17 -8.25
C LEU A 39 15.98 -1.48 -8.47
N GLY A 40 16.42 -1.41 -9.72
CA GLY A 40 17.70 -0.83 -10.13
C GLY A 40 18.93 -1.69 -9.82
N GLY A 41 18.74 -2.85 -9.18
CA GLY A 41 19.77 -3.85 -8.94
C GLY A 41 19.78 -4.97 -10.00
N PRO A 42 20.70 -5.95 -9.87
CA PRO A 42 20.80 -7.07 -10.82
C PRO A 42 19.61 -8.04 -10.80
N LYS A 43 18.72 -7.93 -9.80
CA LYS A 43 17.49 -8.72 -9.69
C LYS A 43 16.25 -7.95 -10.16
N ASP A 44 16.44 -6.79 -10.77
CA ASP A 44 15.36 -6.00 -11.34
C ASP A 44 14.87 -6.63 -12.64
N THR A 45 13.70 -7.27 -12.58
CA THR A 45 13.07 -7.95 -13.72
C THR A 45 11.65 -7.44 -13.93
N VAL A 46 11.10 -7.67 -15.14
CA VAL A 46 9.72 -7.33 -15.48
C VAL A 46 8.73 -8.03 -14.53
N ASP A 47 8.91 -9.32 -14.26
CA ASP A 47 8.05 -10.08 -13.34
C ASP A 47 8.03 -9.50 -11.91
N LEU A 48 9.19 -9.01 -11.45
CA LEU A 48 9.29 -8.37 -10.13
C LEU A 48 8.49 -7.08 -10.09
N ARG A 49 8.59 -6.26 -11.14
CA ARG A 49 7.85 -4.99 -11.28
C ARG A 49 6.35 -5.23 -11.40
N GLU A 50 5.93 -6.21 -12.18
CA GLU A 50 4.52 -6.59 -12.27
C GLU A 50 3.97 -7.05 -10.91
N ARG A 51 4.70 -7.91 -10.20
CA ARG A 51 4.28 -8.36 -8.86
C ARG A 51 4.18 -7.19 -7.89
N LEU A 52 5.11 -6.25 -7.96
CA LEU A 52 5.11 -5.03 -7.15
C LEU A 52 3.85 -4.19 -7.44
N HIS A 53 3.53 -3.96 -8.72
CA HIS A 53 2.33 -3.21 -9.12
C HIS A 53 1.04 -3.90 -8.69
N ARG A 54 0.94 -5.22 -8.88
CA ARG A 54 -0.21 -6.02 -8.41
C ARG A 54 -0.43 -5.87 -6.90
N LEU A 55 0.64 -5.98 -6.10
CA LEU A 55 0.55 -5.81 -4.65
C LEU A 55 0.15 -4.39 -4.24
N ILE A 56 0.59 -3.36 -4.97
CA ILE A 56 0.19 -1.97 -4.72
C ILE A 56 -1.32 -1.80 -4.97
N GLU A 57 -1.83 -2.26 -6.10
CA GLU A 57 -3.26 -2.14 -6.43
C GLU A 57 -4.14 -2.97 -5.47
N GLU A 58 -3.74 -4.20 -5.13
CA GLU A 58 -4.43 -5.03 -4.13
C GLU A 58 -4.50 -4.31 -2.77
N SER A 59 -3.37 -3.74 -2.33
CA SER A 59 -3.31 -3.01 -1.05
C SER A 59 -4.15 -1.73 -1.07
N LYS A 60 -4.27 -1.07 -2.24
CA LYS A 60 -5.13 0.10 -2.40
C LYS A 60 -6.60 -0.26 -2.27
N LEU A 61 -7.05 -1.34 -2.91
CA LEU A 61 -8.42 -1.83 -2.77
C LEU A 61 -8.72 -2.21 -1.31
N LEU A 62 -7.84 -3.00 -0.69
CA LEU A 62 -7.95 -3.37 0.72
C LEU A 62 -8.01 -2.15 1.65
N SER A 63 -7.25 -1.10 1.35
CA SER A 63 -7.30 0.16 2.12
C SER A 63 -8.64 0.87 2.03
N VAL A 64 -9.29 0.84 0.86
CA VAL A 64 -10.63 1.42 0.66
C VAL A 64 -11.65 0.62 1.46
N ASP A 65 -11.63 -0.70 1.37
CA ASP A 65 -12.56 -1.56 2.11
C ASP A 65 -12.38 -1.41 3.63
N THR A 66 -11.12 -1.35 4.10
CA THR A 66 -10.80 -1.15 5.52
C THR A 66 -11.31 0.18 6.05
N LYS A 67 -11.28 1.24 5.22
CA LYS A 67 -11.78 2.56 5.61
C LYS A 67 -13.27 2.51 5.91
N GLU A 68 -14.07 1.83 5.10
CA GLU A 68 -15.50 1.69 5.34
C GLU A 68 -15.77 0.83 6.58
N VAL A 69 -15.06 -0.29 6.75
CA VAL A 69 -15.16 -1.14 7.96
C VAL A 69 -14.85 -0.34 9.24
N VAL A 70 -13.78 0.47 9.25
CA VAL A 70 -13.41 1.31 10.41
C VAL A 70 -14.45 2.39 10.69
N LYS A 71 -15.06 2.96 9.65
CA LYS A 71 -16.12 3.97 9.77
C LYS A 71 -17.42 3.37 10.34
N ASP A 72 -17.80 2.20 9.86
CA ASP A 72 -18.97 1.46 10.38
C ASP A 72 -18.73 1.03 11.82
N LEU A 73 -17.53 0.53 12.14
CA LEU A 73 -17.12 0.21 13.50
C LEU A 73 -17.25 1.40 14.45
N GLY A 74 -16.82 2.59 14.01
CA GLY A 74 -16.99 3.83 14.76
C GLY A 74 -18.46 4.22 14.96
N SER A 75 -19.30 3.99 13.96
CA SER A 75 -20.74 4.26 14.05
C SER A 75 -21.43 3.33 15.06
N ILE A 76 -21.14 2.03 15.00
CA ILE A 76 -21.63 1.02 15.96
C ILE A 76 -21.16 1.37 17.39
N ALA A 77 -19.88 1.73 17.55
CA ALA A 77 -19.32 2.08 18.85
C ALA A 77 -19.96 3.32 19.50
N ASN A 78 -20.55 4.23 18.71
CA ASN A 78 -21.23 5.43 19.21
C ASN A 78 -22.75 5.25 19.37
N GLY A 79 -23.26 4.01 19.27
CA GLY A 79 -24.71 3.72 19.39
C GLY A 79 -25.50 3.95 18.11
N GLY A 80 -24.82 4.02 16.96
CA GLY A 80 -25.45 4.06 15.65
C GLY A 80 -26.16 2.74 15.29
N TYR A 81 -27.30 2.88 14.63
CA TYR A 81 -28.26 1.89 14.09
C TYR A 81 -29.46 1.45 14.93
N GLN A 82 -29.45 1.55 16.27
CA GLN A 82 -30.66 1.32 17.07
C GLN A 82 -30.66 2.24 18.29
N GLY A 83 -31.51 3.27 18.26
CA GLY A 83 -31.56 4.40 19.22
C GLY A 83 -31.90 4.04 20.67
N GLY A 84 -31.03 3.29 21.36
CA GLY A 84 -31.32 2.82 22.71
C GLY A 84 -30.12 2.56 23.64
N GLY A 85 -28.88 2.88 23.26
CA GLY A 85 -27.74 2.61 24.15
C GLY A 85 -26.59 3.60 23.99
N SER A 86 -26.10 4.12 25.11
CA SER A 86 -24.76 4.71 25.19
C SER A 86 -23.77 3.62 24.80
N GLY A 87 -23.07 3.77 23.68
CA GLY A 87 -22.05 2.80 23.25
C GLY A 87 -21.04 2.57 24.37
N ASN A 88 -20.67 1.30 24.62
CA ASN A 88 -19.79 0.97 25.73
C ASN A 88 -18.45 1.69 25.55
N GLN A 89 -17.98 2.40 26.59
CA GLN A 89 -16.72 3.14 26.56
C GLN A 89 -15.54 2.27 26.04
N ARG A 90 -15.55 0.97 26.33
CA ARG A 90 -14.58 -0.01 25.80
C ARG A 90 -14.60 -0.09 24.27
N GLN A 91 -15.78 -0.18 23.65
CA GLN A 91 -15.95 -0.24 22.19
C GLN A 91 -15.48 1.06 21.53
N ARG A 92 -15.76 2.22 22.13
CA ARG A 92 -15.29 3.52 21.65
C ARG A 92 -13.77 3.64 21.66
N ILE A 93 -13.15 3.18 22.75
CA ILE A 93 -11.68 3.15 22.86
C ILE A 93 -11.08 2.21 21.81
N GLU A 94 -11.66 1.03 21.62
CA GLU A 94 -11.19 0.03 20.67
C GLU A 94 -11.35 0.48 19.21
N ALA A 95 -12.50 1.04 18.84
CA ALA A 95 -12.73 1.62 17.52
C ALA A 95 -11.75 2.75 17.21
N ARG A 96 -11.50 3.64 18.20
CA ARG A 96 -10.50 4.71 18.06
C ARG A 96 -9.09 4.14 17.84
N LYS A 97 -8.68 3.15 18.63
CA LYS A 97 -7.36 2.49 18.47
C LYS A 97 -7.20 1.90 17.07
N LEU A 98 -8.20 1.15 16.60
CA LEU A 98 -8.18 0.57 15.26
C LEU A 98 -8.14 1.64 14.16
N GLY A 99 -8.88 2.74 14.32
CA GLY A 99 -8.80 3.88 13.41
C GLY A 99 -7.42 4.55 13.38
N ASP A 100 -6.79 4.71 14.55
CA ASP A 100 -5.44 5.26 14.67
C ASP A 100 -4.40 4.31 14.03
N GLU A 101 -4.52 3.01 14.27
CA GLU A 101 -3.64 1.97 13.67
C GLU A 101 -3.79 1.91 12.14
N PHE A 102 -5.03 1.96 11.63
CA PHE A 102 -5.30 2.02 10.20
C PHE A 102 -4.71 3.28 9.58
N THR A 103 -4.90 4.45 10.21
CA THR A 103 -4.37 5.73 9.70
C THR A 103 -2.85 5.70 9.60
N LYS A 104 -2.15 5.21 10.63
CA LYS A 104 -0.70 5.04 10.62
C LYS A 104 -0.24 4.07 9.53
N THR A 105 -0.96 2.96 9.36
CA THR A 105 -0.67 1.95 8.34
C THR A 105 -0.86 2.52 6.93
N LEU A 106 -1.92 3.30 6.71
CA LEU A 106 -2.20 3.95 5.43
C LEU A 106 -1.13 5.00 5.08
N GLN A 107 -0.70 5.81 6.06
CA GLN A 107 0.39 6.79 5.86
C GLN A 107 1.68 6.09 5.44
N LYS A 108 2.04 4.98 6.12
CA LYS A 108 3.21 4.16 5.77
C LYS A 108 3.08 3.58 4.37
N PHE A 109 1.90 3.08 3.99
CA PHE A 109 1.65 2.57 2.65
C PHE A 109 1.87 3.65 1.59
N GLN A 110 1.29 4.84 1.77
CA GLN A 110 1.44 5.96 0.84
C GLN A 110 2.91 6.38 0.69
N GLU A 111 3.66 6.43 1.79
CA GLU A 111 5.09 6.72 1.77
C GLU A 111 5.87 5.69 0.95
N VAL A 112 5.65 4.40 1.21
CA VAL A 112 6.32 3.29 0.51
C VAL A 112 5.97 3.28 -0.97
N VAL A 113 4.71 3.54 -1.34
CA VAL A 113 4.30 3.67 -2.75
C VAL A 113 5.04 4.83 -3.42
N ARG A 114 5.10 6.01 -2.78
CA ARG A 114 5.82 7.17 -3.33
C ARG A 114 7.31 6.87 -3.56
N GLN A 115 7.96 6.27 -2.56
CA GLN A 115 9.38 5.89 -2.66
C GLN A 115 9.59 4.87 -3.78
N THR A 116 8.70 3.90 -3.90
CA THR A 116 8.76 2.86 -4.92
C THR A 116 8.63 3.41 -6.33
N LEU A 117 7.65 4.30 -6.56
CA LEU A 117 7.46 4.95 -7.85
C LEU A 117 8.66 5.86 -8.23
N SER A 118 9.28 6.53 -7.26
CA SER A 118 10.53 7.30 -7.51
C SER A 118 11.66 6.38 -7.98
N LYS A 119 11.90 5.28 -7.26
CA LYS A 119 12.94 4.29 -7.60
C LYS A 119 12.72 3.65 -8.95
N GLU A 120 11.48 3.35 -9.30
CA GLU A 120 11.15 2.76 -10.60
C GLU A 120 11.51 3.72 -11.74
N ARG A 121 11.16 5.01 -11.61
CA ARG A 121 11.50 6.05 -12.58
C ARG A 121 13.02 6.20 -12.75
N GLU A 122 13.75 6.23 -11.65
CA GLU A 122 15.23 6.32 -11.64
C GLU A 122 15.87 5.09 -12.31
N SER A 123 15.33 3.90 -12.03
CA SER A 123 15.84 2.64 -12.58
C SER A 123 15.62 2.54 -14.10
N VAL A 124 14.45 2.98 -14.58
CA VAL A 124 14.16 3.04 -16.03
C VAL A 124 15.06 4.05 -16.73
N ALA A 125 15.27 5.23 -16.13
CA ALA A 125 16.16 6.24 -16.70
C ALA A 125 17.61 5.74 -16.80
N LYS A 126 18.10 5.02 -15.78
CA LYS A 126 19.43 4.40 -15.80
C LYS A 126 19.55 3.33 -16.89
N ALA A 127 18.57 2.43 -16.99
CA ALA A 127 18.56 1.39 -18.03
C ALA A 127 18.59 2.00 -19.43
N LYS A 128 17.79 3.04 -19.69
CA LYS A 128 17.78 3.76 -20.98
C LYS A 128 19.13 4.40 -21.33
N ARG A 129 19.87 4.93 -20.34
CA ARG A 129 21.22 5.49 -20.57
C ARG A 129 22.25 4.42 -20.91
N VAL A 130 22.12 3.23 -20.33
CA VAL A 130 23.01 2.08 -20.61
C VAL A 130 22.72 1.50 -22.00
N THR A 131 21.45 1.41 -22.41
CA THR A 131 21.08 0.83 -23.70
C THR A 131 21.07 1.83 -24.87
N GLY A 132 21.02 3.14 -24.60
CA GLY A 132 20.93 4.21 -25.60
C GLY A 132 22.25 4.90 -25.95
N GLY A 133 23.40 4.34 -25.54
CA GLY A 133 24.74 4.90 -25.78
C GLY A 133 25.57 4.14 -26.82
N GLY A 134 24.92 3.36 -27.69
CA GLY A 134 25.58 2.41 -28.61
C GLY A 134 25.55 2.75 -30.09
N ASP A 135 25.13 3.96 -30.49
CA ASP A 135 25.16 4.40 -31.90
C ASP A 135 25.85 5.78 -32.03
N ALA A 136 27.16 5.79 -31.77
CA ALA A 136 28.06 6.84 -32.22
C ALA A 136 29.45 6.23 -32.49
N GLU A 137 29.50 5.23 -33.37
CA GLU A 137 30.76 4.78 -33.98
C GLU A 137 30.75 5.17 -35.47
N GLY A 138 31.81 5.85 -35.90
CA GLY A 138 32.35 5.64 -37.24
C GLY A 138 32.07 6.70 -38.30
N ALA A 139 32.59 7.92 -38.12
CA ALA A 139 32.91 8.79 -39.26
C ALA A 139 34.30 9.42 -39.09
N GLU A 140 35.30 8.60 -38.79
CA GLU A 140 36.70 8.93 -39.03
C GLU A 140 37.36 7.74 -39.71
N HIS A 141 37.53 7.83 -41.04
CA HIS A 141 38.69 7.36 -41.81
C HIS A 141 38.40 7.48 -43.31
N GLN A 142 38.89 8.56 -43.95
CA GLN A 142 39.43 8.44 -45.30
C GLN A 142 40.80 9.12 -45.30
N ARG A 143 41.81 8.30 -45.57
CA ARG A 143 43.25 8.60 -45.57
C ARG A 143 43.64 9.68 -46.59
N LEU A 144 44.66 10.47 -46.22
CA LEU A 144 45.60 11.25 -47.05
C LEU A 144 46.27 10.33 -48.12
N PRO A 145 46.90 10.78 -49.25
CA PRO A 145 47.81 11.94 -49.34
C PRO A 145 47.94 12.72 -50.70
N ALA A 146 48.70 13.81 -50.63
CA ALA A 146 49.60 14.45 -51.62
C ALA A 146 49.22 14.56 -53.11
N GLY A 147 49.27 15.82 -53.59
CA GLY A 147 49.37 16.24 -54.99
C GLY A 147 49.58 17.74 -55.04
#